data_AF-A0A845BLY0-F1
#
_entry.id   AF-A0A845BLY0-F1
#
_cell.length_a   1.000
_cell.length_b   1.000
_cell.length_c   1.000
_cell.angle_alpha   90.00
_cell.angle_beta   90.00
_cell.angle_gamma   90.00
#
_symmetry.space_group_name_H-M   'P 1'
#
loop_
_entity.id
_entity.type
_entity.pdbx_description
1 polymer ?
#
loop_
_entity_poly.entity_id
_entity_poly.type
_entity_poly.pdbx_seq_one_letter_code
_entity_poly.pdbx_strand_id
1 'polypeptide(L)'
;MCKVLKQVRWAIEYLQSGGVGAVHYSDLPRGKGKQEGLCGRIEATRLLEALISLPVEQHLAIMARLHADNIRLGPPAWKELAANVRHVKGPDSVRFGQAGCDWMVRKWMRPGDGSWAEFGRLFGCDGATAQSHYRKVFEPLLDGWLIAARGSLEVILETVFEPNPLAA
;
A
#
# COMPACT_ATOMS: atom_id res chain seq x y z
N MET A 1 -3.38 10.24 -3.15
CA MET A 1 -3.66 8.79 -3.08
C MET A 1 -4.31 8.33 -4.38
N CYS A 2 -3.79 7.29 -5.05
CA CYS A 2 -4.31 6.80 -6.34
C CYS A 2 -5.65 6.04 -6.22
N LYS A 3 -6.36 5.83 -7.34
CA LYS A 3 -7.70 5.18 -7.41
C LYS A 3 -7.76 3.85 -6.66
N VAL A 4 -6.81 2.93 -6.92
CA VAL A 4 -6.75 1.61 -6.27
C VAL A 4 -6.72 1.71 -4.75
N LEU A 5 -5.80 2.49 -4.20
CA LEU A 5 -5.67 2.67 -2.75
C LEU A 5 -6.93 3.27 -2.13
N LYS A 6 -7.62 4.18 -2.84
CA LYS A 6 -8.91 4.72 -2.37
C LYS A 6 -9.99 3.63 -2.32
N GLN A 7 -10.06 2.76 -3.33
CA GLN A 7 -11.04 1.67 -3.38
C GLN A 7 -10.74 0.58 -2.36
N VAL A 8 -9.48 0.21 -2.17
CA VAL A 8 -9.08 -0.73 -1.12
C VAL A 8 -9.41 -0.18 0.27
N ARG A 9 -9.12 1.11 0.51
CA ARG A 9 -9.50 1.76 1.76
C ARG A 9 -11.01 1.69 1.99
N TRP A 10 -11.80 2.05 0.98
CA TRP A 10 -13.26 1.94 1.05
C TRP A 10 -13.73 0.53 1.37
N ALA A 11 -13.18 -0.50 0.71
CA ALA A 11 -13.60 -1.87 0.93
C ALA A 11 -13.31 -2.34 2.36
N ILE A 12 -12.14 -1.99 2.91
CA ILE A 12 -11.79 -2.27 4.30
C ILE A 12 -12.74 -1.54 5.26
N GLU A 13 -12.95 -0.25 5.06
CA GLU A 13 -13.84 0.57 5.90
C GLU A 13 -15.30 0.07 5.85
N TYR A 14 -15.80 -0.25 4.65
CA TYR A 14 -17.14 -0.77 4.41
C TYR A 14 -17.38 -2.10 5.13
N LEU A 15 -16.44 -3.05 5.02
CA LEU A 15 -16.57 -4.35 5.67
C LEU A 15 -16.43 -4.25 7.19
N GLN A 16 -15.59 -3.36 7.70
CA GLN A 16 -15.44 -3.12 9.14
C GLN A 16 -16.66 -2.44 9.77
N SER A 17 -17.29 -1.49 9.07
CA SER A 17 -18.44 -0.75 9.59
C SER A 17 -19.80 -1.34 9.22
N GLY A 18 -19.83 -2.43 8.44
CA GLY A 18 -21.06 -3.00 7.91
C GLY A 18 -21.77 -2.07 6.92
N GLY A 19 -21.03 -1.21 6.23
CA GLY A 19 -21.55 -0.21 5.28
C GLY A 19 -22.02 1.11 5.90
N VAL A 20 -22.01 1.24 7.22
CA VAL A 20 -22.36 2.50 7.90
C VAL A 20 -21.16 3.46 7.85
N GLY A 21 -21.29 4.56 7.10
CA GLY A 21 -20.27 5.62 7.06
C GLY A 21 -19.11 5.40 6.09
N ALA A 22 -19.12 4.35 5.27
CA ALA A 22 -18.11 4.16 4.23
C ALA A 22 -18.31 5.17 3.10
N VAL A 23 -17.29 5.99 2.83
CA VAL A 23 -17.33 7.01 1.77
C VAL A 23 -16.94 6.37 0.44
N HIS A 24 -17.84 6.34 -0.54
CA HIS A 24 -17.49 5.93 -1.90
C HIS A 24 -16.56 6.97 -2.54
N TYR A 25 -15.35 6.55 -2.90
CA TYR A 25 -14.32 7.42 -3.49
C TYR A 25 -14.23 7.34 -5.03
N SER A 26 -15.19 6.69 -5.68
CA SER A 26 -15.28 6.58 -7.15
C SER A 26 -16.11 7.71 -7.76
N ASP A 27 -15.65 8.24 -8.91
CA ASP A 27 -16.44 9.04 -9.85
C ASP A 27 -17.40 8.17 -10.68
N LEU A 28 -17.87 7.05 -10.13
CA LEU A 28 -18.81 6.17 -10.82
C LEU A 28 -20.18 6.85 -10.86
N PRO A 29 -20.96 6.67 -11.95
CA PRO A 29 -22.24 7.35 -12.11
C PRO A 29 -23.12 7.08 -10.90
N ARG A 30 -23.52 8.14 -10.20
CA ARG A 30 -24.54 8.10 -9.13
C ARG A 30 -25.84 7.59 -9.74
N GLY A 31 -26.03 6.28 -9.68
CA GLY A 31 -27.15 5.59 -10.29
C GLY A 31 -27.79 4.65 -9.29
N LYS A 32 -28.76 5.20 -8.53
CA LYS A 32 -29.78 4.51 -7.73
C LYS A 32 -29.35 4.02 -6.34
N GLY A 33 -29.69 4.86 -5.36
CA GLY A 33 -29.66 4.51 -3.95
C GLY A 33 -30.58 3.33 -3.58
N LYS A 34 -30.36 2.82 -2.37
CA LYS A 34 -31.10 1.76 -1.67
C LYS A 34 -30.86 0.30 -2.10
N GLN A 35 -30.09 0.01 -3.15
CA GLN A 35 -29.62 -1.36 -3.46
C GLN A 35 -28.16 -1.65 -3.02
N GLU A 36 -27.52 -0.70 -2.33
CA GLU A 36 -26.09 -0.68 -1.98
C GLU A 36 -25.65 -1.67 -0.87
N GLY A 37 -26.59 -2.39 -0.23
CA GLY A 37 -26.26 -3.25 0.92
C GLY A 37 -25.63 -4.61 0.55
N LEU A 38 -26.13 -5.25 -0.51
CA LEU A 38 -25.63 -6.56 -0.96
C LEU A 38 -24.61 -6.40 -2.09
N CYS A 39 -24.92 -5.55 -3.09
CA CYS A 39 -24.00 -5.15 -4.16
C CYS A 39 -22.99 -4.05 -3.76
N GLY A 40 -22.74 -3.85 -2.47
CA GLY A 40 -21.53 -3.16 -2.01
C GLY A 40 -20.61 -4.13 -1.27
N ARG A 41 -21.23 -5.03 -0.50
CA ARG A 41 -20.54 -6.07 0.26
C ARG A 41 -19.85 -7.10 -0.63
N ILE A 42 -20.47 -7.53 -1.73
CA ILE A 42 -19.88 -8.53 -2.64
C ILE A 42 -18.60 -7.96 -3.27
N GLU A 43 -18.66 -6.71 -3.71
CA GLU A 43 -17.61 -5.96 -4.39
C GLU A 43 -16.46 -5.70 -3.42
N ALA A 44 -16.77 -5.24 -2.20
CA ALA A 44 -15.78 -5.06 -1.15
C ALA A 44 -15.13 -6.39 -0.74
N THR A 45 -15.91 -7.47 -0.65
CA THR A 45 -15.39 -8.81 -0.31
C THR A 45 -14.46 -9.32 -1.40
N ARG A 46 -14.85 -9.24 -2.67
CA ARG A 46 -14.00 -9.63 -3.81
C ARG A 46 -12.70 -8.85 -3.86
N LEU A 47 -12.75 -7.54 -3.62
CA LEU A 47 -11.55 -6.72 -3.59
C LEU A 47 -10.64 -7.10 -2.41
N LEU A 48 -11.22 -7.39 -1.24
CA LEU A 48 -10.46 -7.82 -0.07
C LEU A 48 -9.84 -9.22 -0.26
N GLU A 49 -10.57 -10.17 -0.84
CA GLU A 49 -10.06 -11.49 -1.19
C GLU A 49 -8.89 -11.39 -2.19
N ALA A 50 -9.03 -10.55 -3.21
CA ALA A 50 -7.96 -10.28 -4.16
C ALA A 50 -6.73 -9.66 -3.47
N LEU A 51 -6.93 -8.71 -2.55
CA LEU A 51 -5.86 -8.09 -1.78
C LEU A 51 -5.12 -9.12 -0.91
N ILE A 52 -5.83 -10.01 -0.23
CA ILE A 52 -5.25 -11.06 0.62
C ILE A 52 -4.51 -12.11 -0.22
N SER A 53 -4.94 -12.32 -1.46
CA SER A 53 -4.33 -13.28 -2.39
C SER A 53 -3.06 -12.76 -3.09
N LEU A 54 -2.71 -11.47 -2.92
CA LEU A 54 -1.47 -10.93 -3.48
C LEU A 54 -0.25 -11.57 -2.83
N PRO A 55 0.89 -11.63 -3.56
CA PRO A 55 2.19 -11.90 -2.96
C PRO A 55 2.45 -11.00 -1.74
N VAL A 56 3.10 -11.56 -0.72
CA VAL A 56 3.22 -10.92 0.61
C VAL A 56 3.84 -9.52 0.55
N GLU A 57 4.85 -9.33 -0.28
CA GLU A 57 5.54 -8.05 -0.47
C GLU A 57 4.64 -7.00 -1.13
N GLN A 58 3.76 -7.42 -2.04
CA GLN A 58 2.80 -6.58 -2.73
C GLN A 58 1.65 -6.17 -1.80
N HIS A 59 1.13 -7.14 -1.02
CA HIS A 59 0.14 -6.91 0.03
C HIS A 59 0.65 -5.88 1.05
N LEU A 60 1.85 -6.12 1.60
CA LEU A 60 2.46 -5.24 2.60
C LEU A 60 2.75 -3.84 2.04
N ALA A 61 3.15 -3.72 0.77
CA ALA A 61 3.34 -2.42 0.13
C ALA A 61 2.03 -1.61 0.03
N ILE A 62 0.91 -2.26 -0.32
CA ILE A 62 -0.42 -1.62 -0.32
C ILE A 62 -0.80 -1.20 1.10
N MET A 63 -0.70 -2.10 2.09
CA MET A 63 -1.07 -1.80 3.47
C MET A 63 -0.22 -0.68 4.08
N ALA A 64 1.09 -0.68 3.82
CA ALA A 64 1.98 0.40 4.22
C ALA A 64 1.55 1.75 3.62
N ARG A 65 1.22 1.80 2.32
CA ARG A 65 0.75 3.05 1.69
C ARG A 65 -0.63 3.49 2.17
N LEU A 66 -1.55 2.55 2.43
CA LEU A 66 -2.86 2.84 3.00
C LEU A 66 -2.75 3.49 4.37
N HIS A 67 -1.79 3.06 5.19
CA HIS A 67 -1.59 3.55 6.55
C HIS A 67 -0.48 4.59 6.69
N ALA A 68 0.03 5.15 5.58
CA ALA A 68 1.12 6.14 5.61
C ALA A 68 0.79 7.34 6.52
N ASP A 69 -0.45 7.81 6.49
CA ASP A 69 -0.92 8.96 7.27
C ASP A 69 -1.38 8.60 8.70
N ASN A 70 -1.43 7.30 9.04
CA ASN A 70 -1.87 6.84 10.35
C ASN A 70 -0.72 6.23 11.15
N ILE A 71 -0.14 7.01 12.05
CA ILE A 71 1.01 6.60 12.88
C ILE A 71 0.69 5.45 13.85
N ARG A 72 -0.58 5.19 14.16
CA ARG A 72 -1.00 4.12 15.08
C ARG A 72 -1.23 2.79 14.36
N LEU A 73 -1.74 2.84 13.13
CA LEU A 73 -2.02 1.66 12.30
C LEU A 73 -0.87 1.30 11.35
N GLY A 74 0.02 2.26 11.06
CA GLY A 74 1.21 2.04 10.24
C GLY A 74 2.18 1.00 10.83
N PRO A 75 2.61 1.09 12.10
CA PRO A 75 3.73 0.34 12.68
C PRO A 75 3.83 -1.15 12.34
N PRO A 76 2.74 -1.95 12.33
CA PRO A 76 2.84 -3.36 11.97
C PRO A 76 3.21 -3.57 10.49
N ALA A 77 2.47 -2.95 9.57
CA ALA A 77 2.60 -3.21 8.13
C ALA A 77 3.98 -2.81 7.55
N TRP A 78 4.56 -1.69 7.99
CA TRP A 78 5.88 -1.28 7.45
C TRP A 78 7.06 -1.97 8.12
N LYS A 79 6.91 -2.42 9.37
CA LYS A 79 7.94 -3.27 10.01
C LYS A 79 8.02 -4.63 9.34
N GLU A 80 6.87 -5.23 9.04
CA GLU A 80 6.82 -6.47 8.25
C GLU A 80 7.37 -6.26 6.84
N LEU A 81 6.99 -5.16 6.18
CA LEU A 81 7.55 -4.81 4.86
C LEU A 81 9.07 -4.64 4.92
N ALA A 82 9.59 -3.95 5.94
CA ALA A 82 11.03 -3.75 6.13
C ALA A 82 11.78 -5.07 6.37
N ALA A 83 11.20 -5.99 7.15
CA ALA A 83 11.73 -7.34 7.31
C ALA A 83 11.76 -8.08 5.95
N ASN A 84 10.71 -7.95 5.14
CA ASN A 84 10.65 -8.55 3.81
C ASN A 84 11.70 -7.98 2.86
N VAL A 85 11.87 -6.64 2.82
CA VAL A 85 12.95 -5.99 2.05
C VAL A 85 14.32 -6.54 2.46
N ARG A 86 14.53 -6.71 3.77
CA ARG A 86 15.79 -7.24 4.29
C ARG A 86 16.06 -8.66 3.78
N HIS A 87 15.05 -9.52 3.79
CA HIS A 87 15.16 -10.89 3.29
C HIS A 87 15.42 -10.94 1.78
N VAL A 88 14.72 -10.12 0.98
CA VAL A 88 14.85 -10.13 -0.49
C VAL A 88 16.18 -9.56 -0.97
N LYS A 89 16.68 -8.49 -0.33
CA LYS A 89 17.92 -7.81 -0.77
C LYS A 89 19.21 -8.44 -0.20
N GLY A 90 19.11 -9.35 0.77
CA GLY A 90 20.28 -10.06 1.30
C GLY A 90 21.38 -9.10 1.81
N PRO A 91 22.68 -9.32 1.51
CA PRO A 91 23.80 -8.56 2.09
C PRO A 91 23.72 -7.04 1.94
N ASP A 92 23.08 -6.52 0.88
CA ASP A 92 22.97 -5.08 0.63
C ASP A 92 22.04 -4.38 1.64
N SER A 93 21.06 -5.10 2.19
CA SER A 93 20.19 -4.61 3.27
C SER A 93 20.80 -4.85 4.67
N VAL A 94 21.82 -5.72 4.77
CA VAL A 94 22.52 -6.02 6.04
C VAL A 94 23.33 -4.82 6.52
N ARG A 95 23.78 -3.94 5.61
CA ARG A 95 24.63 -2.78 5.93
C ARG A 95 24.08 -1.88 7.05
N PHE A 96 22.76 -1.70 7.10
CA PHE A 96 22.10 -0.82 8.09
C PHE A 96 21.24 -1.59 9.10
N GLY A 97 21.19 -2.92 8.99
CA GLY A 97 20.35 -3.79 9.81
C GLY A 97 18.85 -3.52 9.66
N GLN A 98 18.06 -4.14 10.55
CA GLN A 98 16.59 -4.01 10.53
C GLN A 98 16.14 -2.57 10.76
N ALA A 99 16.74 -1.87 11.73
CA ALA A 99 16.36 -0.50 12.07
C ALA A 99 16.60 0.48 10.90
N GLY A 100 17.65 0.26 10.10
CA GLY A 100 17.88 1.02 8.88
C GLY A 100 16.81 0.75 7.81
N CYS A 101 16.43 -0.53 7.63
CA CYS A 101 15.35 -0.91 6.72
C CYS A 101 14.02 -0.29 7.14
N ASP A 102 13.69 -0.36 8.43
CA ASP A 102 12.50 0.28 9.00
C ASP A 102 12.49 1.77 8.64
N TRP A 103 13.60 2.48 8.89
CA TRP A 103 13.71 3.90 8.57
C TRP A 103 13.49 4.17 7.07
N MET A 104 14.06 3.37 6.18
CA MET A 104 13.92 3.55 4.73
C MET A 104 12.49 3.29 4.24
N VAL A 105 11.80 2.26 4.76
CA VAL A 105 10.39 2.03 4.43
C VAL A 105 9.52 3.18 4.93
N ARG A 106 9.78 3.69 6.14
CA ARG A 106 9.09 4.87 6.67
C ARG A 106 9.31 6.10 5.80
N LYS A 107 10.54 6.33 5.32
CA LYS A 107 10.89 7.40 4.39
C LYS A 107 10.14 7.28 3.07
N TRP A 108 9.97 6.06 2.56
CA TRP A 108 9.18 5.77 1.36
C TRP A 108 7.68 6.03 1.54
N MET A 109 7.11 5.62 2.67
CA MET A 109 5.72 5.91 2.99
C MET A 109 5.47 7.41 3.13
N ARG A 110 6.38 8.09 3.83
CA ARG A 110 6.31 9.52 4.15
C ARG A 110 7.62 10.20 3.75
N PRO A 111 7.71 10.76 2.53
CA PRO A 111 8.92 11.41 2.04
C PRO A 111 9.43 12.54 2.95
N GLY A 112 8.55 13.19 3.71
CA GLY A 112 8.90 14.23 4.68
C GLY A 112 9.45 13.72 6.02
N ASP A 113 9.41 12.41 6.30
CA ASP A 113 9.81 11.86 7.59
C ASP A 113 11.35 11.72 7.68
N GLY A 114 11.97 12.30 8.72
CA GLY A 114 13.42 12.28 8.94
C GLY A 114 14.28 12.96 7.86
N SER A 115 15.56 13.15 8.15
CA SER A 115 16.54 13.68 7.18
C SER A 115 17.64 12.66 6.84
N TRP A 116 18.27 12.79 5.67
CA TRP A 116 19.39 11.93 5.31
C TRP A 116 20.62 12.14 6.21
N ALA A 117 20.80 13.36 6.73
CA ALA A 117 21.82 13.65 7.72
C ALA A 117 21.56 12.91 9.05
N GLU A 118 20.30 12.88 9.50
CA GLU A 118 19.88 12.10 10.67
C GLU A 118 20.12 10.60 10.45
N PHE A 119 19.74 10.06 9.29
CA PHE A 119 20.00 8.66 8.95
C PHE A 119 21.50 8.35 9.02
N GLY A 120 22.33 9.21 8.41
CA GLY A 120 23.78 9.06 8.43
C GLY A 120 24.35 9.01 9.85
N ARG A 121 23.87 9.88 10.74
CA ARG A 121 24.25 9.90 12.17
C ARG A 121 23.83 8.62 12.90
N LEU A 122 22.64 8.08 12.61
CA LEU A 122 22.10 6.90 13.28
C LEU A 122 22.77 5.59 12.85
N PHE A 123 23.18 5.49 11.59
CA PHE A 123 23.65 4.23 10.99
C PHE A 123 25.08 4.29 10.47
N GLY A 124 25.84 5.34 10.80
CA GLY A 124 27.28 5.42 10.54
C GLY A 124 27.64 5.55 9.06
N CYS A 125 26.91 6.36 8.31
CA CYS A 125 27.22 6.63 6.91
C CYS A 125 27.01 8.10 6.53
N ASP A 126 27.55 8.51 5.38
CA ASP A 126 27.26 9.82 4.83
C ASP A 126 25.81 9.89 4.31
N GLY A 127 25.14 11.02 4.54
CA GLY A 127 23.73 11.21 4.18
C GLY A 127 23.50 11.18 2.67
N ALA A 128 24.40 11.73 1.86
CA ALA A 128 24.28 11.68 0.41
C ALA A 128 24.46 10.25 -0.11
N THR A 129 25.36 9.48 0.50
CA THR A 129 25.53 8.04 0.22
C THR A 129 24.25 7.25 0.53
N ALA A 130 23.64 7.48 1.70
CA ALA A 130 22.38 6.85 2.08
C ALA A 130 21.24 7.21 1.12
N GLN A 131 21.12 8.48 0.74
CA GLN A 131 20.12 8.95 -0.22
C GLN A 131 20.31 8.31 -1.61
N SER A 132 21.56 8.24 -2.09
CA SER A 132 21.87 7.59 -3.37
C SER A 132 21.51 6.11 -3.36
N HIS A 133 21.85 5.39 -2.28
CA HIS A 133 21.50 3.99 -2.14
C HIS A 133 19.97 3.80 -2.11
N TYR A 134 19.26 4.62 -1.34
CA TYR A 134 17.81 4.59 -1.26
C TYR A 134 17.16 4.75 -2.65
N ARG A 135 17.52 5.79 -3.41
CA ARG A 135 16.95 6.08 -4.73
C ARG A 135 17.24 5.01 -5.78
N LYS A 136 18.41 4.35 -5.70
CA LYS A 136 18.84 3.37 -6.70
C LYS A 136 18.35 1.96 -6.42
N VAL A 137 18.14 1.61 -5.16
CA VAL A 137 17.92 0.22 -4.74
C VAL A 137 16.60 0.06 -4.00
N PHE A 138 16.34 0.92 -3.02
CA PHE A 138 15.27 0.72 -2.05
C PHE A 138 13.93 1.25 -2.58
N GLU A 139 13.91 2.48 -3.08
CA GLU A 139 12.74 3.12 -3.66
C GLU A 139 12.22 2.36 -4.89
N PRO A 140 13.05 1.95 -5.89
CA PRO A 140 12.56 1.20 -7.03
C PRO A 140 12.00 -0.19 -6.68
N LEU A 141 12.53 -0.84 -5.64
CA LEU A 141 12.01 -2.12 -5.17
C LEU A 141 10.59 -1.96 -4.61
N LEU A 142 10.42 -1.02 -3.69
CA LEU A 142 9.14 -0.76 -3.03
C LEU A 142 8.10 -0.24 -4.03
N ASP A 143 8.51 0.64 -4.94
CA ASP A 143 7.66 1.12 -6.04
C ASP A 143 7.28 -0.03 -6.97
N GLY A 144 8.21 -0.92 -7.31
CA GLY A 144 7.94 -2.10 -8.12
C GLY A 144 6.86 -3.00 -7.51
N TRP A 145 6.97 -3.29 -6.21
CA TRP A 145 5.93 -4.07 -5.50
C TRP A 145 4.59 -3.36 -5.45
N LEU A 146 4.58 -2.04 -5.19
CA LEU A 146 3.35 -1.25 -5.18
C LEU A 146 2.70 -1.20 -6.57
N ILE A 147 3.47 -1.04 -7.63
CA ILE A 147 2.99 -1.02 -9.02
C ILE A 147 2.39 -2.38 -9.39
N ALA A 148 3.09 -3.47 -9.09
CA ALA A 148 2.59 -4.83 -9.35
C ALA A 148 1.29 -5.13 -8.60
N ALA A 149 1.22 -4.75 -7.32
CA ALA A 149 0.01 -4.87 -6.51
C ALA A 149 -1.16 -4.10 -7.13
N ARG A 150 -0.90 -2.85 -7.54
CA ARG A 150 -1.91 -2.00 -8.16
C ARG A 150 -2.42 -2.58 -9.48
N GLY A 151 -1.53 -3.03 -10.36
CA GLY A 151 -1.94 -3.64 -11.63
C GLY A 151 -2.83 -4.86 -11.42
N SER A 152 -2.47 -5.71 -10.45
CA SER A 152 -3.27 -6.90 -10.10
C SER A 152 -4.67 -6.53 -9.59
N LEU A 153 -4.78 -5.46 -8.79
CA LEU A 153 -6.07 -5.01 -8.25
C LEU A 153 -6.88 -4.18 -9.25
N GLU A 154 -6.25 -3.46 -10.17
CA GLU A 154 -6.93 -2.68 -11.22
C GLU A 154 -7.81 -3.60 -12.09
N VAL A 155 -7.31 -4.77 -12.48
CA VAL A 155 -8.08 -5.80 -13.22
C VAL A 155 -9.33 -6.22 -12.46
N ILE A 156 -9.22 -6.42 -11.14
CA ILE A 156 -10.37 -6.79 -10.31
C ILE A 156 -11.36 -5.64 -10.24
N LEU A 157 -10.90 -4.40 -10.07
CA LEU A 157 -11.76 -3.24 -10.04
C LEU A 157 -12.54 -3.06 -11.35
N GLU A 158 -11.91 -3.31 -12.50
CA GLU A 158 -12.58 -3.27 -13.81
C GLU A 158 -13.67 -4.35 -13.89
N THR A 159 -13.37 -5.58 -13.50
CA THR A 159 -14.37 -6.68 -13.54
C THR A 159 -15.54 -6.50 -12.58
N VAL A 160 -15.32 -5.79 -11.47
CA VAL A 160 -16.30 -5.65 -10.37
C VAL A 160 -17.13 -4.38 -10.49
N PHE A 161 -16.54 -3.28 -10.99
CA PHE A 161 -17.17 -1.96 -10.98
C PHE A 161 -17.47 -1.36 -12.35
N GLU A 162 -16.95 -1.94 -13.45
CA GLU A 162 -17.31 -1.47 -14.79
C GLU A 162 -18.53 -2.24 -15.33
N PRO A 163 -19.50 -1.55 -15.94
CA PRO A 163 -20.68 -2.20 -16.50
C PRO A 163 -20.28 -3.13 -17.63
N ASN A 164 -20.73 -4.39 -17.56
CA ASN A 164 -20.54 -5.35 -18.65
C ASN A 164 -21.21 -4.80 -19.93
N PRO A 165 -20.46 -4.46 -20.99
CA PRO A 165 -21.03 -3.90 -22.21
C PRO A 165 -21.93 -4.89 -22.97
N LEU A 166 -21.92 -6.18 -22.59
CA LEU A 166 -22.76 -7.23 -23.17
C LEU A 166 -24.08 -7.46 -22.41
N ALA A 167 -24.36 -6.70 -21.35
CA ALA A 167 -25.57 -6.82 -20.53
C ALA A 167 -26.62 -5.73 -20.83
N ALA A 168 -26.49 -5.00 -21.94
CA ALA A 168 -27.40 -3.95 -22.41
C ALA A 168 -28.26 -4.41 -23.59
#